data_AF-A0A9E4QKD3-F1
#
_entry.id   AF-A0A9E4QKD3-F1
#
_cell.length_a   1.000
_cell.length_b   1.000
_cell.length_c   1.000
_cell.angle_alpha   90.00
_cell.angle_beta   90.00
_cell.angle_gamma   90.00
#
_symmetry.space_group_name_H-M   'P 1'
#
loop_
_entity.id
_entity.type
_entity.pdbx_description
1 polymer ?
#
loop_
_entity_poly.entity_id
_entity_poly.type
_entity_poly.pdbx_seq_one_letter_code
_entity_poly.pdbx_strand_id
1 'polypeptide(L)'
;DSDWAGGSYEKPPLRGLRAMGRVYAGWAVSQAFYREEVYLKLGYASLEDYLVEFWEARRTSADANDLLLMIYTWQNADISGNHIYNADLRKALGAIKARAIVMPGRTDLYFPPEDNEIEVAQMPNAELRPIESIWGHLAGGPGFNPEDSKFVDDALKEILAS
;
A
#
# COMPACT_ATOMS: atom_id res chain seq x y z
N ASP A 1 15.15 3.80 -17.65
CA ASP A 1 15.70 2.64 -18.37
C ASP A 1 15.71 2.98 -19.86
N SER A 2 16.82 2.78 -20.58
CA SER A 2 16.89 3.07 -22.03
C SER A 2 15.86 2.28 -22.81
N ASP A 3 15.59 1.05 -22.36
CA ASP A 3 14.72 0.10 -23.05
C ASP A 3 13.24 0.45 -22.92
N TRP A 4 12.88 1.39 -22.03
CA TRP A 4 11.52 1.91 -21.93
C TRP A 4 11.14 2.76 -23.14
N ALA A 5 12.11 3.31 -23.88
CA ALA A 5 11.88 4.01 -25.15
C ALA A 5 10.74 5.05 -25.11
N GLY A 6 10.66 5.84 -24.02
CA GLY A 6 9.61 6.85 -23.86
C GLY A 6 8.18 6.30 -23.73
N GLY A 7 8.04 5.02 -23.37
CA GLY A 7 6.78 4.30 -23.32
C GLY A 7 6.42 3.55 -24.61
N SER A 8 7.24 3.64 -25.66
CA SER A 8 7.03 2.95 -26.94
C SER A 8 7.94 1.72 -27.10
N TYR A 9 8.14 0.95 -26.03
CA TYR A 9 9.04 -0.20 -26.01
C TYR A 9 8.43 -1.43 -26.73
N GLU A 10 9.25 -2.15 -27.51
CA GLU A 10 8.84 -3.43 -28.12
C GLU A 10 8.99 -4.63 -27.17
N LYS A 11 9.87 -4.50 -26.18
CA LYS A 11 10.13 -5.52 -25.15
C LYS A 11 10.09 -4.85 -23.78
N PRO A 12 9.61 -5.54 -22.73
CA PRO A 12 9.53 -4.94 -21.40
C PRO A 12 10.89 -4.40 -20.91
N PRO A 13 10.95 -3.19 -20.33
CA PRO A 13 12.17 -2.62 -19.78
C PRO A 13 12.53 -3.27 -18.42
N LEU A 14 13.02 -4.51 -18.50
CA LEU A 14 13.18 -5.38 -17.32
C LEU A 14 14.13 -4.81 -16.27
N ARG A 15 15.15 -4.04 -16.65
CA ARG A 15 16.08 -3.44 -15.67
C ARG A 15 15.35 -2.41 -14.81
N GLY A 16 14.53 -1.56 -15.41
CA GLY A 16 13.69 -0.59 -14.69
C GLY A 16 12.66 -1.28 -13.79
N LEU A 17 11.99 -2.32 -14.29
CA LEU A 17 11.00 -3.08 -13.53
C LEU A 17 11.61 -3.78 -12.30
N ARG A 18 12.77 -4.44 -12.46
CA ARG A 18 13.51 -5.04 -11.34
C ARG A 18 13.95 -4.00 -10.32
N ALA A 19 14.47 -2.86 -10.78
CA ALA A 19 14.86 -1.77 -9.90
C ALA A 19 13.67 -1.25 -9.08
N MET A 20 12.51 -1.07 -9.69
CA MET A 20 11.27 -0.71 -8.98
C MET A 20 10.90 -1.76 -7.92
N GLY A 21 11.04 -3.05 -8.23
CA GLY A 21 10.82 -4.14 -7.28
C GLY A 21 11.70 -4.01 -6.04
N ARG A 22 13.00 -3.77 -6.24
CA ARG A 22 13.97 -3.59 -5.14
C ARG A 22 13.71 -2.34 -4.30
N VAL A 23 13.30 -1.23 -4.92
CA VAL A 23 12.92 -0.01 -4.20
C VAL A 23 11.70 -0.28 -3.31
N TYR A 24 10.66 -0.92 -3.86
CA TYR A 24 9.45 -1.25 -3.09
C TYR A 24 9.73 -2.21 -1.94
N ALA A 25 10.62 -3.18 -2.12
CA ALA A 25 10.99 -4.12 -1.06
C ALA A 25 11.45 -3.38 0.21
N GLY A 26 12.21 -2.30 0.07
CA GLY A 26 12.71 -1.53 1.21
C GLY A 26 11.62 -0.79 2.01
N TRP A 27 10.45 -0.51 1.43
CA TRP A 27 9.44 0.37 2.03
C TRP A 27 8.08 -0.31 2.29
N ALA A 28 7.75 -1.37 1.54
CA ALA A 28 6.45 -2.01 1.61
C ALA A 28 6.27 -2.95 2.80
N VAL A 29 7.38 -3.41 3.40
CA VAL A 29 7.38 -4.13 4.68
C VAL A 29 8.21 -3.36 5.69
N SER A 30 8.08 -3.68 6.98
CA SER A 30 8.83 -2.98 8.01
C SER A 30 10.27 -3.48 8.15
N GLN A 31 11.08 -2.71 8.87
CA GLN A 31 12.41 -3.15 9.29
C GLN A 31 12.34 -4.36 10.23
N ALA A 32 11.26 -4.52 11.00
CA ALA A 32 11.07 -5.68 11.88
C ALA A 32 10.81 -6.97 11.07
N PHE A 33 10.05 -6.89 9.96
CA PHE A 33 9.83 -8.01 9.05
C PHE A 33 11.16 -8.63 8.57
N TYR A 34 12.12 -7.78 8.19
CA TYR A 34 13.45 -8.23 7.76
C TYR A 34 14.29 -8.75 8.92
N ARG A 35 14.28 -8.06 10.08
CA ARG A 35 15.06 -8.46 11.26
C ARG A 35 14.62 -9.81 11.82
N GLU A 36 13.33 -10.12 11.71
CA GLU A 36 12.75 -11.39 12.15
C GLU A 36 12.72 -12.47 11.05
N GLU A 37 13.34 -12.17 9.90
CA GLU A 37 13.50 -13.08 8.78
C GLU A 37 12.17 -13.73 8.33
N VAL A 38 11.08 -12.95 8.34
CA VAL A 38 9.72 -13.45 8.02
C VAL A 38 9.68 -14.08 6.63
N TYR A 39 10.47 -13.58 5.68
CA TYR A 39 10.62 -14.16 4.34
C TYR A 39 11.06 -15.64 4.37
N LEU A 40 11.86 -16.08 5.34
CA LEU A 40 12.22 -17.50 5.47
C LEU A 40 11.01 -18.34 5.92
N LYS A 41 10.17 -17.80 6.80
CA LYS A 41 8.92 -18.45 7.25
C LYS A 41 7.90 -18.58 6.12
N LEU A 42 7.96 -17.70 5.13
CA LEU A 42 7.16 -17.77 3.90
C LEU A 42 7.68 -18.81 2.90
N GLY A 43 8.82 -19.44 3.18
CA GLY A 43 9.37 -20.53 2.36
C GLY A 43 10.43 -20.09 1.35
N TYR A 44 10.85 -18.82 1.35
CA TYR A 44 11.98 -18.37 0.53
C TYR A 44 13.29 -18.89 1.11
N ALA A 45 14.23 -19.25 0.24
CA ALA A 45 15.49 -19.86 0.65
C ALA A 45 16.49 -18.86 1.26
N SER A 46 16.36 -17.58 0.91
CA SER A 46 17.21 -16.50 1.38
C SER A 46 16.55 -15.13 1.18
N LEU A 47 17.16 -14.06 1.69
CA LEU A 47 16.73 -12.69 1.39
C LEU A 47 16.79 -12.41 -0.12
N GLU A 48 17.87 -12.83 -0.79
CA GLU A 48 18.01 -12.58 -2.23
C GLU A 48 16.95 -13.31 -3.05
N ASP A 49 16.67 -14.56 -2.67
CA ASP A 49 15.58 -15.36 -3.25
C ASP A 49 14.23 -14.66 -3.08
N TYR A 50 13.92 -14.15 -1.89
CA TYR A 50 12.72 -13.35 -1.65
C TYR A 50 12.66 -12.08 -2.52
N LEU A 51 13.77 -11.36 -2.65
CA LEU A 51 13.80 -10.14 -3.45
C LEU A 51 13.62 -10.41 -4.95
N VAL A 52 14.17 -11.52 -5.48
CA VAL A 52 14.00 -11.90 -6.89
C VAL A 52 12.62 -12.50 -7.14
N GLU A 53 12.25 -13.55 -6.40
CA GLU A 53 11.07 -14.37 -6.70
C GLU A 53 9.76 -13.71 -6.25
N PHE A 54 9.79 -12.75 -5.33
CA PHE A 54 8.62 -11.97 -4.94
C PHE A 54 8.64 -10.57 -5.55
N TRP A 55 9.63 -9.75 -5.21
CA TRP A 55 9.60 -8.32 -5.52
C TRP A 55 9.91 -8.02 -6.98
N GLU A 56 10.99 -8.58 -7.53
CA GLU A 56 11.30 -8.41 -8.95
C GLU A 56 10.27 -9.11 -9.82
N ALA A 57 9.97 -10.38 -9.52
CA ALA A 57 9.00 -11.17 -10.28
C ALA A 57 7.66 -10.43 -10.42
N ARG A 58 7.11 -9.89 -9.32
CA ARG A 58 5.86 -9.11 -9.32
C ARG A 58 5.91 -7.85 -10.18
N ARG A 59 7.06 -7.19 -10.32
CA ARG A 59 7.18 -6.00 -11.18
C ARG A 59 7.46 -6.38 -12.63
N THR A 60 8.26 -7.40 -12.87
CA THR A 60 8.55 -7.87 -14.23
C THR A 60 7.37 -8.56 -14.91
N SER A 61 6.36 -8.99 -14.16
CA SER A 61 5.10 -9.52 -14.69
C SER A 61 4.07 -8.44 -15.03
N ALA A 62 4.34 -7.18 -14.72
CA ALA A 62 3.47 -6.04 -15.01
C ALA A 62 4.00 -5.21 -16.19
N ASP A 63 3.12 -4.39 -16.77
CA ASP A 63 3.48 -3.43 -17.80
C ASP A 63 4.08 -2.15 -17.20
N ALA A 64 5.13 -1.61 -17.81
CA ALA A 64 5.85 -0.45 -17.28
C ALA A 64 5.04 0.85 -17.41
N ASN A 65 4.27 1.02 -18.49
CA ASN A 65 3.43 2.19 -18.66
C ASN A 65 2.24 2.16 -17.70
N ASP A 66 1.63 0.98 -17.49
CA ASP A 66 0.56 0.82 -16.51
C ASP A 66 1.05 1.18 -15.09
N LEU A 67 2.23 0.69 -14.70
CA LEU A 67 2.83 1.04 -13.41
C LEU A 67 3.09 2.55 -13.27
N LEU A 68 3.57 3.22 -14.33
CA LEU A 68 3.78 4.66 -14.32
C LEU A 68 2.46 5.44 -14.25
N LEU A 69 1.41 4.98 -14.94
CA LEU A 69 0.08 5.57 -14.86
C LEU A 69 -0.54 5.37 -13.46
N MET A 70 -0.33 4.22 -12.83
CA MET A 70 -0.73 3.98 -11.44
C MET A 70 0.00 4.91 -10.48
N ILE A 71 1.32 5.09 -10.63
CA ILE A 71 2.10 6.05 -9.83
C ILE A 71 1.60 7.48 -10.05
N TYR A 72 1.36 7.88 -11.30
CA TYR A 72 0.83 9.20 -11.61
C TYR A 72 -0.53 9.42 -10.94
N THR A 73 -1.41 8.43 -11.00
CA THR A 73 -2.72 8.48 -10.33
C THR A 73 -2.56 8.60 -8.81
N TRP A 74 -1.65 7.81 -8.22
CA TRP A 74 -1.35 7.87 -6.79
C TRP A 74 -0.82 9.24 -6.36
N GLN A 75 0.16 9.79 -7.06
CA GLN A 75 0.77 11.09 -6.74
C GLN A 75 -0.21 12.27 -6.84
N ASN A 76 -1.27 12.13 -7.64
CA ASN A 76 -2.26 13.18 -7.88
C ASN A 76 -3.61 12.89 -7.19
N ALA A 77 -3.67 11.91 -6.28
CA ALA A 77 -4.90 11.59 -5.57
C ALA A 77 -5.21 12.69 -4.52
N ASP A 78 -6.27 13.47 -4.77
CA ASP A 78 -6.75 14.51 -3.86
C ASP A 78 -8.28 14.62 -3.93
N ILE A 79 -8.97 14.19 -2.86
CA ILE A 79 -10.44 14.24 -2.78
C ILE A 79 -10.98 15.67 -2.65
N SER A 80 -10.12 16.64 -2.32
CA SER A 80 -10.48 18.04 -2.16
C SER A 80 -10.31 18.87 -3.43
N GLY A 81 -9.53 18.36 -4.39
CA GLY A 81 -9.18 18.99 -5.66
C GLY A 81 -10.31 19.06 -6.69
N ASN A 82 -11.50 19.51 -6.29
CA ASN A 82 -12.66 19.67 -7.16
C ASN A 82 -13.45 20.95 -6.81
N HIS A 83 -14.41 21.32 -7.66
CA HIS A 83 -15.20 22.55 -7.52
C HIS A 83 -16.12 22.59 -6.29
N ILE A 84 -16.43 21.43 -5.68
CA ILE A 84 -17.28 21.33 -4.49
C ILE A 84 -16.48 21.77 -3.26
N TYR A 85 -15.23 21.30 -3.13
CA TYR A 85 -14.41 21.54 -1.94
C TYR A 85 -13.31 22.58 -2.14
N ASN A 86 -12.92 22.88 -3.38
CA ASN A 86 -11.95 23.92 -3.75
C ASN A 86 -10.62 23.80 -3.00
N ALA A 87 -10.02 22.60 -3.02
CA ALA A 87 -8.80 22.23 -2.30
C ALA A 87 -8.90 22.32 -0.76
N ASP A 88 -10.11 22.37 -0.20
CA ASP A 88 -10.35 22.31 1.24
C ASP A 88 -10.54 20.85 1.69
N LEU A 89 -9.44 20.19 2.06
CA LEU A 89 -9.43 18.80 2.49
C LEU A 89 -10.28 18.55 3.75
N ARG A 90 -10.31 19.50 4.69
CA ARG A 90 -11.15 19.40 5.89
C ARG A 90 -12.63 19.37 5.51
N LYS A 91 -13.08 20.20 4.57
CA LYS A 91 -14.46 20.14 4.07
C LYS A 91 -14.76 18.84 3.33
N ALA A 92 -13.81 18.33 2.53
CA ALA A 92 -13.99 17.08 1.80
C ALA A 92 -14.16 15.88 2.76
N LEU A 93 -13.26 15.74 3.74
CA LEU A 93 -13.32 14.70 4.77
C LEU A 93 -14.58 14.83 5.63
N GLY A 94 -14.92 16.06 6.06
CA GLY A 94 -16.11 16.33 6.88
C GLY A 94 -17.44 16.10 6.15
N ALA A 95 -17.44 16.02 4.82
CA ALA A 95 -18.62 15.72 4.02
C ALA A 95 -18.91 14.22 3.89
N ILE A 96 -17.99 13.34 4.30
CA ILE A 96 -18.18 11.88 4.23
C ILE A 96 -19.25 11.46 5.23
N LYS A 97 -20.36 10.93 4.70
CA LYS A 97 -21.50 10.44 5.49
C LYS A 97 -21.41 8.95 5.82
N ALA A 98 -20.75 8.17 4.97
CA ALA A 98 -20.56 6.75 5.19
C ALA A 98 -19.81 6.50 6.50
N ARG A 99 -20.16 5.42 7.21
CA ARG A 99 -19.30 4.94 8.29
C ARG A 99 -18.01 4.41 7.70
N ALA A 100 -16.90 4.65 8.39
CA ALA A 100 -15.60 4.18 7.99
C ALA A 100 -14.81 3.62 9.17
N ILE A 101 -14.09 2.52 8.94
CA ILE A 101 -13.01 2.07 9.81
C ILE A 101 -11.74 2.20 8.98
N VAL A 102 -10.84 3.10 9.37
CA VAL A 102 -9.57 3.33 8.68
C VAL A 102 -8.50 2.49 9.37
N MET A 103 -7.89 1.55 8.63
CA MET A 103 -7.04 0.49 9.18
C MET A 103 -5.61 0.54 8.60
N PRO A 104 -4.77 1.53 8.97
CA PRO A 104 -3.38 1.54 8.53
C PRO A 104 -2.56 0.43 9.19
N GLY A 105 -1.52 -0.04 8.53
CA GLY A 105 -0.52 -0.90 9.17
C GLY A 105 0.27 -0.11 10.20
N ARG A 106 0.41 -0.62 11.43
CA ARG A 106 1.17 0.06 12.50
C ARG A 106 2.60 0.42 12.10
N THR A 107 3.22 -0.43 11.28
CA THR A 107 4.61 -0.28 10.84
C THR A 107 4.74 0.12 9.37
N ASP A 108 3.67 0.65 8.77
CA ASP A 108 3.72 1.22 7.42
C ASP A 108 4.69 2.42 7.37
N LEU A 109 5.53 2.47 6.34
CA LEU A 109 6.59 3.45 6.20
C LEU A 109 6.23 4.63 5.31
N TYR A 110 5.16 4.54 4.52
CA TYR A 110 4.78 5.59 3.58
C TYR A 110 3.29 5.95 3.62
N PHE A 111 2.47 5.18 4.34
CA PHE A 111 1.16 5.59 4.85
C PHE A 111 1.10 5.35 6.37
N PRO A 112 1.86 6.13 7.16
CA PRO A 112 1.96 5.93 8.60
C PRO A 112 0.61 6.21 9.29
N PRO A 113 0.28 5.53 10.41
CA PRO A 113 -0.97 5.73 11.13
C PRO A 113 -1.26 7.17 11.54
N GLU A 114 -0.22 7.96 11.78
CA GLU A 114 -0.29 9.37 12.16
C GLU A 114 -0.95 10.23 11.08
N ASP A 115 -0.71 9.92 9.80
CA ASP A 115 -1.37 10.63 8.69
C ASP A 115 -2.87 10.34 8.69
N ASN A 116 -3.27 9.08 8.91
CA ASN A 116 -4.67 8.71 9.00
C ASN A 116 -5.34 9.20 10.29
N GLU A 117 -4.62 9.38 11.40
CA GLU A 117 -5.16 10.01 12.61
C GLU A 117 -5.63 11.44 12.32
N ILE A 118 -4.83 12.21 11.57
CA ILE A 118 -5.18 13.57 11.13
C ILE A 118 -6.44 13.56 10.26
N GLU A 119 -6.53 12.62 9.30
CA GLU A 119 -7.68 12.49 8.40
C GLU A 119 -8.96 12.07 9.14
N VAL A 120 -8.89 11.00 9.94
CA VAL A 120 -10.02 10.46 10.69
C VAL A 120 -10.56 11.49 11.68
N ALA A 121 -9.71 12.32 12.30
CA ALA A 121 -10.15 13.40 13.18
C ALA A 121 -11.04 14.45 12.48
N GLN A 122 -11.07 14.48 11.13
CA GLN A 122 -11.94 15.35 10.33
C GLN A 122 -13.18 14.62 9.78
N MET A 123 -13.31 13.31 9.99
CA MET A 123 -14.40 12.47 9.48
C MET A 123 -15.41 12.18 10.60
N PRO A 124 -16.67 12.66 10.51
CA PRO A 124 -17.61 12.61 11.63
C PRO A 124 -18.08 11.20 12.01
N ASN A 125 -18.01 10.25 11.08
CA ASN A 125 -18.50 8.88 11.25
C ASN A 125 -17.39 7.84 11.04
N ALA A 126 -16.14 8.18 11.38
CA ALA A 126 -14.99 7.32 11.19
C ALA A 126 -14.28 7.01 12.50
N GLU A 127 -13.67 5.83 12.55
CA GLU A 127 -12.71 5.47 13.59
C GLU A 127 -11.39 5.01 12.97
N LEU A 128 -10.30 5.21 13.72
CA LEU A 128 -8.98 4.73 13.36
C LEU A 128 -8.72 3.42 14.12
N ARG A 129 -8.39 2.35 13.38
CA ARG A 129 -8.16 1.02 13.94
C ARG A 129 -6.91 0.39 13.31
N PRO A 130 -5.70 0.79 13.76
CA PRO A 130 -4.45 0.31 13.17
C PRO A 130 -4.29 -1.20 13.28
N ILE A 131 -3.72 -1.82 12.24
CA ILE A 131 -3.35 -3.23 12.21
C ILE A 131 -2.01 -3.38 12.93
N GLU A 132 -2.01 -3.97 14.12
CA GLU A 132 -0.81 -4.16 14.95
C GLU A 132 0.09 -5.27 14.40
N SER A 133 0.85 -4.94 13.35
CA SER A 133 1.62 -5.89 12.56
C SER A 133 2.98 -5.34 12.17
N ILE A 134 3.97 -6.24 12.09
CA ILE A 134 5.31 -5.95 11.55
C ILE A 134 5.35 -6.01 10.02
N TRP A 135 4.25 -6.35 9.35
CA TRP A 135 4.24 -6.50 7.89
C TRP A 135 4.27 -5.19 7.12
N GLY A 136 4.37 -4.04 7.81
CA GLY A 136 4.39 -2.73 7.20
C GLY A 136 3.12 -2.47 6.39
N HIS A 137 3.29 -1.92 5.19
CA HIS A 137 2.19 -1.67 4.27
C HIS A 137 1.45 -2.95 3.87
N LEU A 138 2.13 -4.09 3.82
CA LEU A 138 1.49 -5.37 3.46
C LEU A 138 0.55 -5.92 4.55
N ALA A 139 0.48 -5.32 5.74
CA ALA A 139 -0.46 -5.73 6.79
C ALA A 139 -1.93 -5.64 6.33
N GLY A 140 -2.27 -4.63 5.52
CA GLY A 140 -3.61 -4.51 4.92
C GLY A 140 -3.83 -5.39 3.67
N GLY A 141 -2.79 -6.10 3.21
CA GLY A 141 -2.84 -6.90 2.00
C GLY A 141 -3.50 -8.27 2.24
N PRO A 142 -4.56 -8.62 1.49
CA PRO A 142 -5.31 -9.84 1.73
C PRO A 142 -4.45 -11.08 1.48
N GLY A 143 -4.45 -12.01 2.44
CA GLY A 143 -3.86 -13.34 2.29
C GLY A 143 -2.35 -13.44 2.53
N PHE A 144 -1.65 -12.34 2.87
CA PHE A 144 -0.22 -12.41 3.23
C PHE A 144 0.02 -12.94 4.64
N ASN A 145 -0.68 -12.36 5.61
CA ASN A 145 -0.65 -12.78 7.01
C ASN A 145 -2.06 -13.17 7.46
N PRO A 146 -2.30 -14.42 7.88
CA PRO A 146 -3.61 -14.88 8.34
C PRO A 146 -4.16 -14.08 9.54
N GLU A 147 -3.29 -13.64 10.45
CA GLU A 147 -3.70 -12.84 11.62
C GLU A 147 -4.21 -11.46 11.20
N ASP A 148 -3.47 -10.76 10.33
CA ASP A 148 -3.89 -9.45 9.80
C ASP A 148 -5.15 -9.58 8.94
N SER A 149 -5.24 -10.63 8.12
CA SER A 149 -6.43 -10.90 7.30
C SER A 149 -7.67 -11.13 8.18
N LYS A 150 -7.52 -11.87 9.29
CA LYS A 150 -8.59 -12.08 10.26
C LYS A 150 -9.02 -10.76 10.92
N PHE A 151 -8.07 -9.90 11.29
CA PHE A 151 -8.36 -8.60 11.86
C PHE A 151 -9.20 -7.73 10.92
N VAL A 152 -8.81 -7.66 9.64
CA VAL A 152 -9.56 -6.94 8.60
C VAL A 152 -10.95 -7.57 8.40
N ASP A 153 -11.04 -8.89 8.29
CA ASP A 153 -12.31 -9.61 8.12
C ASP A 153 -13.29 -9.37 9.27
N ASP A 154 -12.81 -9.31 10.51
CA ASP A 154 -13.66 -9.07 11.67
C ASP A 154 -14.17 -7.61 11.69
N ALA A 155 -13.33 -6.64 11.36
CA ALA A 155 -13.74 -5.24 11.21
C ALA A 155 -14.76 -5.06 10.06
N LEU A 156 -14.59 -5.78 8.95
CA LEU A 156 -15.55 -5.79 7.85
C LEU A 156 -16.91 -6.36 8.27
N LYS A 157 -16.94 -7.47 9.03
CA LYS A 157 -18.21 -8.04 9.54
C LYS A 157 -18.91 -7.06 10.48
N GLU A 158 -18.17 -6.38 11.34
CA GLU A 158 -18.71 -5.39 12.28
C GLU A 158 -19.36 -4.20 11.57
N ILE A 159 -18.64 -3.57 10.62
CA ILE A 159 -19.16 -2.38 9.92
C ILE A 159 -20.37 -2.70 9.02
N LEU A 160 -20.44 -3.94 8.49
CA LEU A 160 -21.56 -4.41 7.67
C LEU A 160 -22.77 -4.87 8.48
N ALA A 161 -22.58 -5.27 9.74
CA ALA A 161 -23.67 -5.70 10.62
C ALA A 161 -24.43 -4.54 11.29
N SER A 162 -23.95 -3.30 11.12
CA SER A 162 -24.44 -2.12 11.84
C SER A 162 -25.36 -1.23 11.02
#